data_AF-A0A0E0GJF6-F1
#
_entry.id   AF-A0A0E0GJF6-F1
#
_cell.length_a   1.000
_cell.length_b   1.000
_cell.length_c   1.000
_cell.angle_alpha   90.00
_cell.angle_beta   90.00
_cell.angle_gamma   90.00
#
_symmetry.space_group_name_H-M   'P 1'
#
loop_
_entity.id
_entity.type
_entity.pdbx_description
1 polymer ?
#
loop_
_entity_poly.entity_id
_entity_poly.type
_entity_poly.pdbx_seq_one_letter_code
_entity_poly.pdbx_strand_id
1 'polypeptide(L)'
;MSDGGAGAKGAGFGMPRVGMGTAVQGPRPEPIRRAMEYVDLYLVHWPVSMKPGRYKAPFTADDFVPFDMRAVWEAMEECHRLGLAKAIGVCNFSCKKLDTLLSFATIPPAVNQVEVNPVWQQRKLRELCREKGVQICAYSPLGASGTHWGSDSVMASAVLRDIAQSKGKTVAQARHVYICTRVCLRWVYEQGDCLIVKSFDEARMRENLDIVGWELTEEERQRIAGIPQRKINRALRFVSDHGPYKSLDDLWDGEI
;
A
#
# COMPACT_ATOMS: atom_id res chain seq x y z
N MET A 1 42.44 -3.29 55.43
CA MET A 1 43.00 -2.79 54.15
C MET A 1 43.24 -4.00 53.28
N SER A 2 42.85 -3.89 52.00
CA SER A 2 43.05 -4.82 50.90
C SER A 2 42.62 -6.28 51.12
N ASP A 3 41.48 -6.65 50.54
CA ASP A 3 41.28 -8.02 50.08
C ASP A 3 40.74 -8.01 48.65
N GLY A 4 41.47 -8.74 47.79
CA GLY A 4 41.13 -8.97 46.40
C GLY A 4 40.12 -10.12 46.28
N GLY A 5 39.08 -9.90 45.46
CA GLY A 5 38.15 -10.94 45.03
C GLY A 5 38.48 -11.40 43.61
N ALA A 6 38.97 -12.63 43.50
CA ALA A 6 39.26 -13.32 42.25
C ALA A 6 38.01 -13.51 41.37
N GLY A 7 38.22 -13.52 40.06
CA GLY A 7 37.18 -13.73 39.07
C GLY A 7 36.67 -15.16 39.01
N ALA A 8 35.37 -15.28 38.74
CA ALA A 8 34.76 -16.49 38.20
C ALA A 8 34.06 -16.13 36.89
N LYS A 9 34.68 -16.52 35.77
CA LYS A 9 34.02 -16.61 34.47
C LYS A 9 33.16 -17.88 34.46
N GLY A 10 31.88 -17.75 34.15
CA GLY A 10 30.95 -18.88 34.05
C GLY A 10 29.74 -18.55 33.20
N ALA A 11 29.92 -18.69 31.88
CA ALA A 11 28.92 -18.97 30.85
C ALA A 11 27.52 -18.32 30.98
N GLY A 12 27.40 -17.05 30.57
CA GLY A 12 26.15 -16.56 30.01
C GLY A 12 25.94 -17.20 28.65
N PHE A 13 24.98 -18.13 28.55
CA PHE A 13 24.46 -18.58 27.26
C PHE A 13 23.83 -17.36 26.57
N GLY A 14 24.63 -16.71 25.72
CA GLY A 14 24.17 -15.63 24.87
C GLY A 14 23.19 -16.20 23.85
N MET A 15 21.89 -15.97 24.06
CA MET A 15 20.94 -16.06 22.98
C MET A 15 21.39 -15.09 21.88
N PRO A 16 21.48 -15.54 20.61
CA PRO A 16 21.80 -14.64 19.53
C PRO A 16 20.72 -13.56 19.47
N ARG A 17 21.12 -12.30 19.51
CA ARG A 17 20.25 -11.20 19.10
C ARG A 17 19.90 -11.47 17.65
N VAL A 18 18.71 -12.03 17.41
CA VAL A 18 18.07 -12.04 16.11
C VAL A 18 17.81 -10.57 15.80
N GLY A 19 18.77 -9.93 15.15
CA GLY A 19 18.66 -8.55 14.73
C GLY A 19 17.48 -8.49 13.78
N MET A 20 16.47 -7.69 14.15
CA MET A 20 15.43 -7.27 13.22
C MET A 20 16.09 -6.92 11.90
N GLY A 21 15.74 -7.68 10.86
CA GLY A 21 16.12 -7.39 9.49
C GLY A 21 15.89 -5.91 9.20
N THR A 22 16.72 -5.36 8.34
CA THR A 22 16.78 -3.95 7.92
C THR A 22 15.43 -3.30 7.60
N ALA A 23 14.36 -4.09 7.39
CA ALA A 23 12.98 -3.62 7.21
C ALA A 23 12.38 -2.84 8.41
N VAL A 24 12.82 -3.09 9.65
CA VAL A 24 12.30 -2.37 10.85
C VAL A 24 13.13 -1.14 11.20
N GLN A 25 14.27 -0.92 10.53
CA GLN A 25 15.25 0.14 10.85
C GLN A 25 15.09 1.42 10.01
N GLY A 26 13.95 1.62 9.35
CA GLY A 26 13.62 2.88 8.68
C GLY A 26 13.48 4.06 9.67
N PRO A 27 13.77 5.31 9.25
CA PRO A 27 13.76 6.47 10.14
C PRO A 27 12.32 6.83 10.53
N ARG A 28 11.88 6.40 11.72
CA ARG A 28 10.68 6.91 12.40
C ARG A 28 11.11 7.84 13.55
N PRO A 29 10.31 8.86 13.92
CA PRO A 29 10.55 9.63 15.14
C PRO A 29 10.62 8.69 16.35
N GLU A 30 11.65 8.84 17.19
CA GLU A 30 11.91 7.99 18.37
C GLU A 30 10.70 7.67 19.29
N PRO A 31 9.72 8.58 19.53
CA PRO A 31 8.61 8.30 20.44
C PRO A 31 7.70 7.15 19.98
N ILE A 32 7.49 7.00 18.66
CA ILE A 32 6.60 5.96 18.10
C ILE A 32 7.26 4.59 18.16
N ARG A 33 8.60 4.52 18.10
CA ARG A 33 9.35 3.25 18.16
C ARG A 33 9.23 2.56 19.51
N ARG A 34 8.97 3.29 20.60
CA ARG A 34 8.97 2.76 21.98
C ARG A 34 7.60 2.33 22.52
N ALA A 35 6.50 2.57 21.81
CA ALA A 35 5.15 2.42 22.39
C ALA A 35 4.29 1.29 21.79
N MET A 36 4.77 0.58 20.76
CA MET A 36 3.99 -0.50 20.11
C MET A 36 4.74 -1.82 20.17
N GLU A 37 4.18 -2.80 20.87
CA GLU A 37 4.73 -4.17 20.99
C GLU A 37 4.46 -5.00 19.72
N TYR A 38 3.43 -4.64 18.95
CA TYR A 38 3.05 -5.28 17.70
C TYR A 38 2.42 -4.25 16.74
N VAL A 39 2.24 -4.65 15.47
CA VAL A 39 1.38 -3.97 14.51
C VAL A 39 0.29 -4.91 13.99
N ASP A 40 -0.91 -4.39 13.69
CA ASP A 40 -1.98 -5.22 13.14
C ASP A 40 -1.65 -5.73 11.73
N LEU A 41 -0.98 -4.92 10.92
CA LEU A 41 -0.60 -5.25 9.55
C LEU A 41 0.79 -4.71 9.21
N TYR A 42 1.68 -5.58 8.71
CA TYR A 42 2.98 -5.20 8.19
C TYR A 42 3.12 -5.57 6.72
N LEU A 43 3.57 -4.63 5.88
CA LEU A 43 3.53 -4.78 4.42
C LEU A 43 4.91 -4.60 3.77
N VAL A 44 5.23 -5.48 2.82
CA VAL A 44 6.34 -5.24 1.87
C VAL A 44 5.92 -4.11 0.92
N HIS A 45 6.47 -2.91 1.10
CA HIS A 45 5.95 -1.69 0.46
C HIS A 45 6.15 -1.66 -1.08
N TRP A 46 7.25 -2.20 -1.59
CA TRP A 46 7.51 -2.32 -3.03
C TRP A 46 8.28 -3.62 -3.30
N PRO A 47 8.10 -4.29 -4.44
CA PRO A 47 8.92 -5.42 -4.86
C PRO A 47 10.31 -4.94 -5.35
N VAL A 48 11.03 -4.20 -4.51
CA VAL A 48 12.34 -3.58 -4.80
C VAL A 48 13.20 -3.70 -3.56
N SER A 49 14.47 -4.03 -3.72
CA SER A 49 15.48 -3.95 -2.67
C SER A 49 16.51 -2.86 -2.97
N MET A 50 16.92 -2.15 -1.93
CA MET A 50 17.97 -1.12 -2.00
C MET A 50 19.03 -1.41 -0.95
N LYS A 51 20.25 -0.91 -1.17
CA LYS A 51 21.30 -0.94 -0.13
C LYS A 51 20.82 -0.17 1.11
N PRO A 52 21.33 -0.48 2.33
CA PRO A 52 21.00 0.32 3.50
C PRO A 52 21.53 1.75 3.34
N GLY A 53 20.66 2.75 3.50
CA GLY A 53 21.06 4.14 3.32
C GLY A 53 19.91 5.14 3.40
N ARG A 54 20.25 6.43 3.29
CA ARG A 54 19.28 7.52 3.13
C ARG A 54 19.30 7.97 1.68
N TYR A 55 18.21 7.73 0.97
CA TYR A 55 18.10 8.06 -0.45
C TYR A 55 17.20 9.27 -0.67
N LYS A 56 17.52 10.04 -1.69
CA LYS A 56 16.61 11.01 -2.33
C LYS A 56 16.58 10.68 -3.80
N ALA A 57 15.38 10.68 -4.39
CA ALA A 57 15.27 10.51 -5.83
C ALA A 57 15.99 11.68 -6.56
N PRO A 58 16.59 11.44 -7.74
CA PRO A 58 16.59 10.18 -8.50
C PRO A 58 17.50 9.10 -7.89
N PHE A 59 17.09 7.84 -7.98
CA PHE A 59 17.91 6.70 -7.59
C PHE A 59 18.86 6.31 -8.73
N THR A 60 20.03 5.81 -8.38
CA THR A 60 21.03 5.27 -9.31
C THR A 60 20.96 3.74 -9.34
N ALA A 61 21.47 3.12 -10.40
CA ALA A 61 21.58 1.67 -10.50
C ALA A 61 22.29 1.05 -9.29
N ASP A 62 23.33 1.73 -8.81
CA ASP A 62 24.14 1.29 -7.66
C ASP A 62 23.40 1.34 -6.33
N ASP A 63 22.26 2.04 -6.23
CA ASP A 63 21.45 2.06 -5.02
C ASP A 63 20.68 0.76 -4.81
N PHE A 64 20.45 -0.01 -5.89
CA PHE A 64 19.63 -1.21 -5.87
C PHE A 64 20.45 -2.47 -5.61
N VAL A 65 19.77 -3.47 -5.03
CA VAL A 65 20.24 -4.85 -4.96
C VAL A 65 19.13 -5.78 -5.45
N PRO A 66 19.45 -7.01 -5.90
CA PRO A 66 18.44 -7.97 -6.32
C PRO A 66 17.35 -8.14 -5.25
N PHE A 67 16.09 -8.10 -5.67
CA PHE A 67 14.96 -8.34 -4.78
C PHE A 67 14.74 -9.86 -4.63
N ASP A 68 15.20 -10.41 -3.52
CA ASP A 68 14.91 -11.80 -3.14
C ASP A 68 13.54 -11.89 -2.45
N MET A 69 12.50 -12.11 -3.25
CA MET A 69 11.12 -12.19 -2.76
C MET A 69 10.92 -13.29 -1.73
N ARG A 70 11.62 -14.44 -1.86
CA ARG A 70 11.48 -15.58 -0.95
C ARG A 70 12.07 -15.25 0.40
N ALA A 71 13.33 -14.79 0.44
CA ALA A 71 13.99 -14.45 1.69
C ALA A 71 13.25 -13.31 2.43
N VAL A 72 12.75 -12.32 1.70
CA VAL A 72 11.94 -11.24 2.29
C VAL A 72 10.65 -11.80 2.89
N TRP A 73 9.94 -12.67 2.18
CA TRP A 73 8.69 -13.22 2.70
C TRP A 73 8.88 -14.14 3.90
N GLU A 74 9.90 -15.02 3.88
CA GLU A 74 10.24 -15.88 5.03
C GLU A 74 10.52 -15.05 6.29
N ALA A 75 11.17 -13.88 6.15
CA ALA A 75 11.37 -12.94 7.25
C ALA A 75 10.07 -12.24 7.70
N MET A 76 9.12 -11.98 6.80
CA MET A 76 7.79 -11.47 7.15
C MET A 76 6.99 -12.52 7.93
N GLU A 77 7.03 -13.79 7.49
CA GLU A 77 6.40 -14.91 8.20
C GLU A 77 6.97 -15.07 9.61
N GLU A 78 8.27 -14.89 9.78
CA GLU A 78 8.89 -14.94 11.11
C GLU A 78 8.43 -13.76 11.99
N CYS A 79 8.32 -12.55 11.44
CA CYS A 79 7.71 -11.42 12.17
C CYS A 79 6.30 -11.75 12.66
N HIS A 80 5.52 -12.47 11.86
CA HIS A 80 4.18 -12.92 12.24
C HIS A 80 4.22 -13.98 13.34
N ARG A 81 5.06 -15.02 13.22
CA ARG A 81 5.20 -16.08 14.24
C ARG A 81 5.65 -15.55 15.59
N LEU A 82 6.53 -14.56 15.59
CA LEU A 82 7.01 -13.87 16.80
C LEU A 82 5.96 -12.92 17.41
N GLY A 83 4.81 -12.73 16.77
CA GLY A 83 3.74 -11.86 17.24
C GLY A 83 4.01 -10.36 17.04
N LEU A 84 5.07 -10.00 16.30
CA LEU A 84 5.42 -8.60 15.98
C LEU A 84 4.43 -7.99 14.97
N ALA A 85 3.82 -8.83 14.13
CA ALA A 85 2.76 -8.44 13.20
C ALA A 85 1.58 -9.43 13.26
N LYS A 86 0.36 -8.95 13.53
CA LYS A 86 -0.83 -9.82 13.55
C LYS A 86 -1.22 -10.31 12.16
N ALA A 87 -0.94 -9.53 11.13
CA ALA A 87 -1.06 -9.92 9.74
C ALA A 87 0.14 -9.38 8.93
N ILE A 88 0.46 -10.07 7.84
CA ILE A 88 1.50 -9.67 6.89
C ILE A 88 0.93 -9.60 5.49
N GLY A 89 1.48 -8.74 4.66
CA GLY A 89 1.03 -8.55 3.30
C GLY A 89 2.04 -7.83 2.43
N VAL A 90 1.58 -7.39 1.27
CA VAL A 90 2.39 -6.71 0.28
C VAL A 90 1.72 -5.43 -0.20
N CYS A 91 2.47 -4.54 -0.84
CA CYS A 91 1.95 -3.41 -1.59
C CYS A 91 2.56 -3.42 -2.99
N ASN A 92 1.81 -2.92 -3.97
CA ASN A 92 2.30 -2.76 -5.34
C ASN A 92 2.72 -4.06 -6.04
N PHE A 93 2.12 -5.20 -5.66
CA PHE A 93 2.32 -6.46 -6.37
C PHE A 93 1.26 -6.60 -7.48
N SER A 94 1.73 -6.85 -8.71
CA SER A 94 0.92 -7.26 -9.86
C SER A 94 0.36 -8.68 -9.67
N CYS A 95 -0.51 -9.14 -10.57
CA CYS A 95 -1.02 -10.51 -10.53
C CYS A 95 0.12 -11.54 -10.55
N LYS A 96 1.08 -11.37 -11.48
CA LYS A 96 2.19 -12.31 -11.65
C LYS A 96 3.11 -12.35 -10.43
N LYS A 97 3.42 -11.20 -9.82
CA LYS A 97 4.25 -11.15 -8.60
C LYS A 97 3.52 -11.76 -7.41
N LEU A 98 2.20 -11.53 -7.30
CA LEU A 98 1.38 -12.14 -6.25
C LEU A 98 1.28 -13.66 -6.39
N ASP A 99 1.04 -14.18 -7.59
CA ASP A 99 1.03 -15.63 -7.85
C ASP A 99 2.39 -16.27 -7.55
N THR A 100 3.48 -15.59 -7.94
CA THR A 100 4.84 -16.05 -7.63
C THR A 100 5.04 -16.18 -6.12
N LEU A 101 4.64 -15.16 -5.35
CA LEU A 101 4.70 -15.18 -3.88
C LEU A 101 3.89 -16.34 -3.29
N LEU A 102 2.64 -16.49 -3.72
CA LEU A 102 1.73 -17.53 -3.24
C LEU A 102 2.22 -18.95 -3.54
N SER A 103 3.03 -19.14 -4.58
CA SER A 103 3.58 -20.46 -4.93
C SER A 103 4.51 -21.05 -3.87
N PHE A 104 5.05 -20.22 -2.97
CA PHE A 104 6.00 -20.66 -1.95
C PHE A 104 5.72 -20.13 -0.54
N ALA A 105 4.77 -19.21 -0.39
CA ALA A 105 4.37 -18.69 0.92
C ALA A 105 3.79 -19.82 1.78
N THR A 106 4.31 -19.98 3.00
CA THR A 106 3.69 -20.83 4.02
C THR A 106 2.50 -20.11 4.66
N ILE A 107 2.66 -18.81 4.93
CA ILE A 107 1.59 -17.93 5.37
C ILE A 107 1.26 -17.00 4.21
N PRO A 108 0.08 -17.10 3.58
CA PRO A 108 -0.27 -16.25 2.45
C PRO A 108 -0.41 -14.78 2.88
N PRO A 109 -0.15 -13.81 1.99
CA PRO A 109 -0.36 -12.40 2.29
C PRO A 109 -1.84 -12.14 2.59
N ALA A 110 -2.13 -11.54 3.74
CA ALA A 110 -3.50 -11.17 4.10
C ALA A 110 -4.01 -10.00 3.23
N VAL A 111 -3.12 -9.10 2.83
CA VAL A 111 -3.45 -7.87 2.09
C VAL A 111 -2.49 -7.65 0.93
N ASN A 112 -3.03 -7.17 -0.20
CA ASN A 112 -2.27 -6.47 -1.23
C ASN A 112 -2.75 -5.01 -1.32
N GLN A 113 -1.95 -4.07 -0.83
CA GLN A 113 -2.28 -2.64 -0.86
C GLN A 113 -1.82 -2.01 -2.18
N VAL A 114 -2.75 -1.59 -3.02
CA VAL A 114 -2.48 -1.13 -4.39
C VAL A 114 -3.26 0.12 -4.74
N GLU A 115 -2.82 0.82 -5.78
CA GLU A 115 -3.60 1.91 -6.36
C GLU A 115 -4.92 1.35 -6.85
N VAL A 116 -6.02 1.89 -6.34
CA VAL A 116 -7.37 1.58 -6.78
C VAL A 116 -8.18 2.86 -6.72
N ASN A 117 -8.76 3.23 -7.85
CA ASN A 117 -9.67 4.36 -7.99
C ASN A 117 -10.53 4.17 -9.26
N PRO A 118 -11.55 5.01 -9.51
CA PRO A 118 -12.40 4.85 -10.70
C PRO A 118 -11.67 4.89 -12.06
N VAL A 119 -10.52 5.57 -12.15
CA VAL A 119 -9.69 5.61 -13.37
C VAL A 119 -8.62 4.50 -13.41
N TRP A 120 -8.44 3.74 -12.33
CA TRP A 120 -7.55 2.58 -12.28
C TRP A 120 -8.17 1.48 -11.41
N GLN A 121 -8.98 0.64 -12.05
CA GLN A 121 -9.91 -0.25 -11.36
C GLN A 121 -9.32 -1.60 -11.02
N GLN A 122 -8.13 -1.98 -11.48
CA GLN A 122 -7.46 -3.23 -11.05
C GLN A 122 -8.32 -4.50 -11.20
N ARG A 123 -9.23 -4.59 -12.17
CA ARG A 123 -10.24 -5.68 -12.25
C ARG A 123 -9.62 -7.07 -12.17
N LYS A 124 -8.61 -7.31 -12.99
CA LYS A 124 -7.84 -8.57 -13.03
C LYS A 124 -7.21 -8.90 -11.67
N LEU A 125 -6.55 -7.93 -11.05
CA LEU A 125 -5.88 -8.13 -9.76
C LEU A 125 -6.89 -8.37 -8.63
N ARG A 126 -8.05 -7.70 -8.64
CA ARG A 126 -9.11 -7.95 -7.65
C ARG A 126 -9.72 -9.33 -7.79
N GLU A 127 -9.94 -9.79 -9.01
CA GLU A 127 -10.42 -11.15 -9.27
C GLU A 127 -9.46 -12.18 -8.72
N LEU A 128 -8.16 -12.05 -9.01
CA LEU A 128 -7.12 -12.92 -8.46
C LEU A 128 -7.10 -12.87 -6.92
N CYS A 129 -7.07 -11.67 -6.34
CA CYS A 129 -7.00 -11.51 -4.89
C CYS A 129 -8.21 -12.15 -4.19
N ARG A 130 -9.41 -11.99 -4.75
CA ARG A 130 -10.63 -12.63 -4.26
C ARG A 130 -10.57 -14.16 -4.36
N GLU A 131 -10.06 -14.70 -5.46
CA GLU A 131 -9.87 -16.15 -5.63
C GLU A 131 -8.88 -16.71 -4.60
N LYS A 132 -7.80 -15.97 -4.33
CA LYS A 132 -6.72 -16.40 -3.43
C LYS A 132 -6.95 -16.04 -1.95
N GLY A 133 -8.07 -15.39 -1.61
CA GLY A 133 -8.36 -14.95 -0.25
C GLY A 133 -7.46 -13.82 0.25
N VAL A 134 -6.91 -13.01 -0.65
CA VAL A 134 -6.09 -11.83 -0.35
C VAL A 134 -6.98 -10.59 -0.38
N GLN A 135 -6.99 -9.79 0.68
CA GLN A 135 -7.78 -8.56 0.72
C GLN A 135 -7.08 -7.44 -0.05
N ILE A 136 -7.80 -6.76 -0.94
CA ILE A 136 -7.30 -5.52 -1.53
C ILE A 136 -7.46 -4.38 -0.53
N CYS A 137 -6.39 -3.59 -0.37
CA CYS A 137 -6.43 -2.31 0.32
C CYS A 137 -6.11 -1.18 -0.68
N ALA A 138 -7.12 -0.41 -1.04
CA ALA A 138 -7.04 0.67 -2.01
C ALA A 138 -6.31 1.89 -1.44
N TYR A 139 -5.14 2.20 -2.00
CA TYR A 139 -4.49 3.49 -1.79
C TYR A 139 -4.83 4.48 -2.93
N SER A 140 -4.71 5.78 -2.63
CA SER A 140 -4.98 6.88 -3.57
C SER A 140 -6.36 6.78 -4.28
N PRO A 141 -7.46 6.55 -3.53
CA PRO A 141 -8.79 6.46 -4.12
C PRO A 141 -9.25 7.77 -4.81
N LEU A 142 -8.56 8.89 -4.53
CA LEU A 142 -8.79 10.21 -5.11
C LEU A 142 -7.69 10.65 -6.10
N GLY A 143 -6.88 9.72 -6.60
CA GLY A 143 -5.81 9.99 -7.57
C GLY A 143 -4.55 10.66 -7.00
N ALA A 144 -4.45 10.80 -5.68
CA ALA A 144 -3.30 11.40 -4.99
C ALA A 144 -2.95 12.82 -5.43
N SER A 145 -3.95 13.61 -5.84
CA SER A 145 -3.77 15.01 -6.25
C SER A 145 -2.88 15.79 -5.27
N GLY A 146 -1.94 16.56 -5.82
CA GLY A 146 -0.94 17.32 -5.06
C GLY A 146 0.28 16.54 -4.57
N THR A 147 0.39 15.23 -4.86
CA THR A 147 1.60 14.43 -4.60
C THR A 147 2.47 14.29 -5.85
N HIS A 148 3.74 13.93 -5.69
CA HIS A 148 4.68 13.78 -6.82
C HIS A 148 4.36 12.61 -7.76
N TRP A 149 3.50 11.67 -7.34
CA TRP A 149 3.03 10.55 -8.16
C TRP A 149 1.57 10.67 -8.57
N GLY A 150 0.88 11.73 -8.15
CA GLY A 150 -0.56 11.88 -8.29
C GLY A 150 -1.01 12.51 -9.60
N SER A 151 -2.33 12.52 -9.79
CA SER A 151 -2.99 13.16 -10.91
C SER A 151 -4.38 13.64 -10.50
N ASP A 152 -4.81 14.74 -11.12
CA ASP A 152 -6.18 15.23 -10.97
C ASP A 152 -7.18 14.42 -11.81
N SER A 153 -6.75 13.42 -12.59
CA SER A 153 -7.61 12.65 -13.51
C SER A 153 -8.88 12.08 -12.86
N VAL A 154 -8.80 11.64 -11.60
CA VAL A 154 -9.97 11.18 -10.83
C VAL A 154 -10.93 12.35 -10.58
N MET A 155 -10.47 13.41 -9.92
CA MET A 155 -11.30 14.59 -9.60
C MET A 155 -11.74 15.37 -10.85
N ALA A 156 -11.04 15.15 -11.97
CA ALA A 156 -11.30 15.75 -13.26
C ALA A 156 -12.32 14.99 -14.12
N SER A 157 -12.66 13.75 -13.76
CA SER A 157 -13.60 12.93 -14.51
C SER A 157 -14.98 13.56 -14.59
N ALA A 158 -15.45 13.83 -15.81
CA ALA A 158 -16.80 14.34 -16.06
C ALA A 158 -17.87 13.37 -15.49
N VAL A 159 -17.69 12.06 -15.68
CA VAL A 159 -18.59 11.04 -15.15
C VAL A 159 -18.75 11.16 -13.64
N LEU A 160 -17.65 11.26 -12.89
CA LEU A 160 -17.70 11.34 -11.43
C LEU A 160 -18.31 12.66 -10.95
N ARG A 161 -18.03 13.76 -11.65
CA ARG A 161 -18.64 15.06 -11.35
C ARG A 161 -20.14 15.07 -11.62
N ASP A 162 -20.60 14.45 -12.70
CA ASP A 162 -22.02 14.38 -13.05
C ASP A 162 -22.79 13.54 -12.02
N ILE A 163 -22.23 12.40 -11.61
CA ILE A 163 -22.78 11.55 -10.54
C ILE A 163 -22.77 12.32 -9.20
N ALA A 164 -21.70 13.05 -8.92
CA ALA A 164 -21.65 13.87 -7.71
C ALA A 164 -22.69 14.99 -7.74
N GLN A 165 -22.91 15.62 -8.89
CA GLN A 165 -23.94 16.64 -9.04
C GLN A 165 -25.34 16.06 -8.91
N SER A 166 -25.65 14.91 -9.52
CA SER A 166 -26.98 14.29 -9.40
C SER A 166 -27.35 13.98 -7.96
N LYS A 167 -26.39 13.47 -7.17
CA LYS A 167 -26.54 13.23 -5.73
C LYS A 167 -26.49 14.50 -4.88
N GLY A 168 -25.84 15.54 -5.40
CA GLY A 168 -25.65 16.85 -4.78
C GLY A 168 -26.77 17.85 -5.01
N LYS A 169 -27.78 17.55 -5.83
CA LYS A 169 -28.86 18.51 -6.16
C LYS A 169 -29.69 18.99 -4.95
N THR A 170 -29.48 18.45 -3.75
CA THR A 170 -30.07 18.93 -2.50
C THR A 170 -29.14 19.84 -1.68
N VAL A 171 -27.88 20.02 -2.07
CA VAL A 171 -26.85 20.67 -1.24
C VAL A 171 -25.94 21.59 -2.08
N ALA A 172 -25.80 22.85 -1.67
CA ALA A 172 -25.16 23.96 -2.40
C ALA A 172 -23.82 23.63 -3.14
N GLN A 173 -23.62 24.30 -4.29
CA GLN A 173 -22.46 24.25 -5.21
C GLN A 173 -21.07 24.12 -4.54
N ALA A 174 -20.87 24.71 -3.36
CA ALA A 174 -19.61 24.68 -2.62
C ALA A 174 -19.20 23.27 -2.14
N ARG A 175 -20.10 22.27 -2.22
CA ARG A 175 -19.83 20.87 -1.83
C ARG A 175 -19.53 19.91 -2.97
N HIS A 176 -19.40 20.38 -4.22
CA HIS A 176 -19.18 19.48 -5.36
C HIS A 176 -17.89 18.64 -5.26
N VAL A 177 -16.81 19.20 -4.72
CA VAL A 177 -15.55 18.45 -4.50
C VAL A 177 -15.72 17.35 -3.45
N TYR A 178 -16.52 17.62 -2.41
CA TYR A 178 -16.80 16.69 -1.33
C TYR A 178 -17.67 15.52 -1.78
N ILE A 179 -18.66 15.77 -2.64
CA ILE A 179 -19.52 14.70 -3.14
C ILE A 179 -18.75 13.82 -4.14
N CYS A 180 -17.92 14.40 -5.00
CA CYS A 180 -17.06 13.61 -5.90
C CYS A 180 -16.12 12.69 -5.11
N THR A 181 -15.54 13.22 -4.02
CA THR A 181 -14.74 12.43 -3.08
C THR A 181 -15.53 11.24 -2.54
N ARG A 182 -16.73 11.48 -1.99
CA ARG A 182 -17.59 10.42 -1.45
C ARG A 182 -18.01 9.40 -2.50
N VAL A 183 -18.27 9.81 -3.75
CA VAL A 183 -18.55 8.90 -4.87
C VAL A 183 -17.38 7.96 -5.13
N CYS A 184 -16.14 8.48 -5.14
CA CYS A 184 -14.95 7.64 -5.34
C CYS A 184 -14.77 6.65 -4.19
N LEU A 185 -14.89 7.10 -2.95
CA LEU A 185 -14.73 6.25 -1.76
C LEU A 185 -15.85 5.20 -1.66
N ARG A 186 -17.10 5.60 -1.91
CA ARG A 186 -18.25 4.68 -1.96
C ARG A 186 -18.05 3.63 -3.05
N TRP A 187 -17.59 4.03 -4.23
CA TRP A 187 -17.33 3.08 -5.31
C TRP A 187 -16.32 2.01 -4.87
N VAL A 188 -15.18 2.41 -4.27
CA VAL A 188 -14.19 1.44 -3.75
C VAL A 188 -14.80 0.52 -2.70
N TYR A 189 -15.58 1.08 -1.76
CA TYR A 189 -16.29 0.32 -0.74
C TYR A 189 -17.25 -0.72 -1.35
N GLU A 190 -18.02 -0.37 -2.38
CA GLU A 190 -18.93 -1.29 -3.08
C GLU A 190 -18.20 -2.39 -3.86
N GLN A 191 -16.93 -2.22 -4.18
CA GLN A 191 -16.13 -3.29 -4.77
C GLN A 191 -15.67 -4.34 -3.74
N GLY A 192 -15.92 -4.13 -2.44
CA GLY A 192 -15.47 -5.01 -1.36
C GLY A 192 -14.02 -4.78 -0.90
N ASP A 193 -13.42 -3.66 -1.29
CA ASP A 193 -12.05 -3.33 -0.91
C ASP A 193 -12.01 -2.57 0.42
N CYS A 194 -10.97 -2.83 1.23
CA CYS A 194 -10.56 -1.88 2.24
C CYS A 194 -9.99 -0.64 1.56
N LEU A 195 -10.13 0.55 2.13
CA LEU A 195 -9.61 1.78 1.53
C LEU A 195 -8.91 2.66 2.54
N ILE A 196 -7.87 3.35 2.09
CA ILE A 196 -7.16 4.37 2.87
C ILE A 196 -7.19 5.70 2.12
N VAL A 197 -7.71 6.73 2.79
CA VAL A 197 -7.80 8.09 2.27
C VAL A 197 -7.12 9.05 3.22
N LYS A 198 -6.26 9.91 2.68
CA LYS A 198 -5.50 10.89 3.46
C LYS A 198 -6.20 12.24 3.43
N SER A 199 -6.31 12.88 4.60
CA SER A 199 -6.67 14.28 4.75
C SER A 199 -5.93 14.87 5.96
N PHE A 200 -5.66 16.17 5.93
CA PHE A 200 -5.24 16.94 7.11
C PHE A 200 -6.33 17.91 7.57
N ASP A 201 -7.45 17.95 6.86
CA ASP A 201 -8.61 18.78 7.13
C ASP A 201 -9.67 17.90 7.84
N GLU A 202 -10.11 18.35 9.01
CA GLU A 202 -11.03 17.60 9.86
C GLU A 202 -12.43 17.44 9.23
N ALA A 203 -12.92 18.46 8.55
CA ALA A 203 -14.22 18.39 7.87
C ALA A 203 -14.18 17.32 6.77
N ARG A 204 -13.11 17.30 5.97
CA ARG A 204 -12.87 16.24 4.96
C ARG A 204 -12.74 14.86 5.58
N MET A 205 -12.09 14.73 6.74
CA MET A 205 -12.00 13.44 7.43
C MET A 205 -13.37 12.91 7.84
N ARG A 206 -14.24 13.77 8.40
CA ARG A 206 -15.62 13.40 8.76
C ARG A 206 -16.42 13.00 7.52
N GLU A 207 -16.31 13.76 6.43
CA GLU A 207 -17.03 13.47 5.18
C GLU A 207 -16.55 12.19 4.50
N ASN A 208 -15.25 11.88 4.58
CA ASN A 208 -14.69 10.64 4.03
C ASN A 208 -15.28 9.39 4.70
N LEU A 209 -15.79 9.50 5.94
CA LEU A 209 -16.45 8.42 6.66
C LEU A 209 -17.94 8.27 6.27
N ASP A 210 -18.55 9.31 5.69
CA ASP A 210 -19.98 9.33 5.32
C ASP A 210 -20.23 8.65 3.95
N ILE A 211 -19.86 7.38 3.86
CA ILE A 211 -19.96 6.57 2.61
C ILE A 211 -20.80 5.31 2.78
N VAL A 212 -21.30 5.00 3.98
CA VAL A 212 -22.00 3.74 4.24
C VAL A 212 -23.52 3.86 4.09
N GLY A 213 -24.10 5.02 4.41
CA GLY A 213 -25.55 5.23 4.49
C GLY A 213 -26.29 5.44 3.17
N TRP A 214 -25.63 5.28 2.02
CA TRP A 214 -26.20 5.48 0.69
C TRP A 214 -25.42 4.68 -0.34
N GLU A 215 -26.02 4.35 -1.48
CA GLU A 215 -25.39 3.52 -2.52
C GLU A 215 -25.36 4.19 -3.90
N LEU A 216 -24.47 3.70 -4.75
CA LEU A 216 -24.53 3.99 -6.17
C LEU A 216 -25.70 3.22 -6.79
N THR A 217 -26.35 3.81 -7.77
CA THR A 217 -27.32 3.10 -8.60
C THR A 217 -26.60 2.21 -9.61
N GLU A 218 -27.32 1.27 -10.21
CA GLU A 218 -26.73 0.41 -11.24
C GLU A 218 -26.24 1.22 -12.45
N GLU A 219 -26.99 2.23 -12.88
CA GLU A 219 -26.57 3.14 -13.94
C GLU A 219 -25.25 3.85 -13.59
N GLU A 220 -25.12 4.38 -12.37
CA GLU A 220 -23.91 5.04 -11.91
C GLU A 220 -22.71 4.08 -11.86
N ARG A 221 -22.92 2.83 -11.40
CA ARG A 221 -21.88 1.79 -11.43
C ARG A 221 -21.42 1.49 -12.85
N GLN A 222 -22.34 1.33 -13.80
CA GLN A 222 -22.00 1.08 -15.20
C GLN A 222 -21.25 2.26 -15.83
N ARG A 223 -21.67 3.50 -15.53
CA ARG A 223 -20.97 4.71 -15.98
C ARG A 223 -19.54 4.77 -15.44
N ILE A 224 -19.33 4.44 -14.16
CA ILE A 224 -18.00 4.38 -13.55
C ILE A 224 -17.16 3.25 -14.20
N ALA A 225 -17.76 2.08 -14.45
CA ALA A 225 -17.10 0.98 -15.13
C ALA A 225 -16.63 1.35 -16.55
N GLY A 226 -17.28 2.30 -17.22
CA GLY A 226 -16.89 2.80 -18.53
C GLY A 226 -15.77 3.85 -18.55
N ILE A 227 -15.28 4.30 -17.38
CA ILE A 227 -14.21 5.32 -17.33
C ILE A 227 -12.91 4.75 -17.95
N PRO A 228 -12.21 5.50 -18.83
CA PRO A 228 -10.94 5.07 -19.39
C PRO A 228 -9.90 4.75 -18.29
N GLN A 229 -9.24 3.60 -18.44
CA GLN A 229 -8.31 3.07 -17.44
C GLN A 229 -6.88 3.56 -17.67
N ARG A 230 -6.23 4.06 -16.62
CA ARG A 230 -4.83 4.45 -16.62
C ARG A 230 -4.23 4.46 -15.23
N LYS A 231 -3.11 3.77 -15.04
CA LYS A 231 -2.36 3.83 -13.78
C LYS A 231 -1.75 5.21 -13.54
N ILE A 232 -1.99 5.79 -12.36
CA ILE A 232 -1.45 7.09 -11.96
C ILE A 232 -0.06 6.92 -11.35
N ASN A 233 0.07 6.08 -10.31
CA ASN A 233 1.34 5.80 -9.67
C ASN A 233 2.12 4.74 -10.46
N ARG A 234 2.79 5.20 -11.52
CA ARG A 234 3.63 4.33 -12.39
C ARG A 234 4.98 3.99 -11.77
N ALA A 235 5.39 4.69 -10.71
CA ALA A 235 6.64 4.49 -9.98
C ALA A 235 7.91 4.49 -10.87
N LEU A 236 7.98 5.44 -11.82
CA LEU A 236 9.11 5.67 -12.74
C LEU A 236 10.48 5.74 -12.05
N ARG A 237 10.52 6.12 -10.77
CA ARG A 237 11.75 6.15 -9.96
C ARG A 237 12.46 4.80 -9.82
N PHE A 238 11.79 3.68 -10.10
CA PHE A 238 12.36 2.33 -10.07
C PHE A 238 12.71 1.77 -11.45
N VAL A 239 12.49 2.54 -12.52
CA VAL A 239 12.68 2.11 -13.90
C VAL A 239 13.89 2.82 -14.50
N SER A 240 14.89 2.05 -14.93
CA SER A 240 16.04 2.54 -15.69
C SER A 240 16.75 1.38 -16.40
N ASP A 241 17.52 1.67 -17.45
CA ASP A 241 18.24 0.65 -18.24
C ASP A 241 19.19 -0.22 -17.41
N HIS A 242 19.69 0.35 -16.31
CA HIS A 242 20.61 -0.29 -15.37
C HIS A 242 19.95 -0.60 -14.00
N GLY A 243 18.65 -0.35 -13.86
CA GLY A 243 17.90 -0.53 -12.63
C GLY A 243 17.33 -1.94 -12.45
N PRO A 244 16.59 -2.18 -11.36
CA PRO A 244 15.95 -3.47 -11.10
C PRO A 244 14.84 -3.79 -12.11
N TYR A 245 14.26 -2.76 -12.74
CA TYR A 245 13.26 -2.87 -13.79
C TYR A 245 13.69 -2.01 -14.96
N LYS A 246 13.70 -2.56 -16.17
CA LYS A 246 14.14 -1.84 -17.39
C LYS A 246 12.99 -1.08 -18.04
N SER A 247 11.77 -1.52 -17.79
CA SER A 247 10.55 -0.88 -18.30
C SER A 247 9.45 -0.83 -17.24
N LEU A 248 8.41 -0.05 -17.53
CA LEU A 248 7.17 -0.09 -16.76
C LEU A 248 6.47 -1.45 -16.86
N ASP A 249 6.57 -2.11 -18.02
CA ASP A 249 6.02 -3.44 -18.22
C ASP A 249 6.73 -4.47 -17.35
N ASP A 250 8.04 -4.34 -17.09
CA ASP A 250 8.76 -5.24 -16.18
C ASP A 250 8.29 -5.04 -14.72
N LEU A 251 8.10 -3.78 -14.32
CA LEU A 251 7.65 -3.45 -12.96
C LEU A 251 6.22 -3.90 -12.70
N TRP A 252 5.33 -3.75 -13.68
CA TRP A 252 3.90 -4.01 -13.52
C TRP A 252 3.41 -5.30 -14.21
N ASP A 253 4.32 -6.06 -14.84
CA ASP A 253 3.99 -7.26 -15.63
C ASP A 253 2.89 -6.99 -16.68
N GLY A 254 2.96 -5.83 -17.33
CA GLY A 254 1.98 -5.36 -18.31
C GLY A 254 0.68 -4.76 -17.74
N GLU A 255 0.56 -4.61 -16.42
CA GLU A 255 -0.63 -4.05 -15.75
C GLU A 255 -0.52 -2.53 -15.56
N ILE A 256 -0.59 -1.76 -16.67
CA ILE A 256 -0.39 -0.29 -16.68
C ILE A 256 -1.41 0.51 -17.50
#